data_AF-R0ILQ7-F1
#
_entry.id   AF-R0ILQ7-F1
#
_cell.length_a   1.000
_cell.length_b   1.000
_cell.length_c   1.000
_cell.angle_alpha   90.00
_cell.angle_beta   90.00
_cell.angle_gamma   90.00
#
_symmetry.space_group_name_H-M   'P 1'
#
loop_
_entity.id
_entity.type
_entity.pdbx_description
1 polymer ?
#
loop_
_entity_poly.entity_id
_entity_poly.type
_entity_poly.pdbx_seq_one_letter_code
_entity_poly.pdbx_strand_id
1 'polypeptide(L)'
;MIKKYVANIAKRQPSNSWVTRFLRRNREKIITRNTAGIDQNCKKADDFKDYYNYFRLLHDYIEKYDIQPQNIYNMDEKGFLLGVT
;
A
#
# COMPACT_ATOMS: atom_id res chain seq x y z
N MET A 1 -10.46 -18.17 -2.01
CA MET A 1 -9.70 -18.22 -3.28
C MET A 1 -8.66 -19.36 -3.29
N ILE A 2 -7.75 -19.44 -2.31
CA ILE A 2 -6.67 -20.46 -2.23
C ILE A 2 -7.18 -21.92 -2.28
N LYS A 3 -8.31 -22.23 -1.62
CA LYS A 3 -8.88 -23.58 -1.60
C LYS A 3 -9.15 -24.16 -2.99
N LYS A 4 -9.59 -23.33 -3.94
CA LYS A 4 -9.85 -23.73 -5.34
C LYS A 4 -8.56 -24.10 -6.07
N TYR A 5 -7.51 -23.30 -5.90
CA TYR A 5 -6.19 -23.59 -6.47
C TYR A 5 -5.62 -24.90 -5.93
N VAL A 6 -5.67 -25.09 -4.62
CA VAL A 6 -5.21 -26.33 -3.97
C VAL A 6 -6.01 -27.54 -4.47
N ALA A 7 -7.33 -27.41 -4.62
CA ALA A 7 -8.16 -28.49 -5.17
C ALA A 7 -7.78 -28.86 -6.61
N ASN A 8 -7.48 -27.86 -7.45
CA ASN A 8 -7.06 -28.08 -8.82
C ASN A 8 -5.71 -28.82 -8.90
N ILE A 9 -4.74 -28.43 -8.07
CA ILE A 9 -3.42 -29.06 -8.03
C ILE A 9 -3.50 -30.47 -7.45
N ALA A 10 -4.16 -30.62 -6.29
CA ALA A 10 -4.22 -31.88 -5.56
C ALA A 10 -5.23 -32.89 -6.14
N LYS A 11 -6.02 -32.48 -7.16
CA LYS A 11 -7.11 -33.27 -7.77
C LYS A 11 -8.12 -33.83 -6.76
N ARG A 12 -8.24 -33.19 -5.59
CA ARG A 12 -9.17 -33.56 -4.52
C ARG A 12 -9.56 -32.34 -3.71
N GLN A 13 -10.74 -32.38 -3.09
CA GLN A 13 -11.21 -31.28 -2.27
C GLN A 13 -10.46 -31.25 -0.93
N PRO A 14 -9.70 -30.18 -0.63
CA PRO A 14 -9.05 -30.03 0.66
C PRO A 14 -10.07 -29.68 1.75
N SER A 15 -9.77 -30.03 3.01
CA SER A 15 -10.61 -29.64 4.15
C SER A 15 -10.63 -28.12 4.33
N ASN A 16 -11.64 -27.59 5.02
CA ASN A 16 -11.69 -26.17 5.38
C ASN A 16 -10.48 -25.75 6.24
N SER A 17 -9.96 -26.68 7.04
CA SER A 17 -8.78 -26.49 7.90
C SER A 17 -7.44 -26.66 7.18
N TRP A 18 -7.42 -26.96 5.88
CA TRP A 18 -6.19 -27.30 5.16
C TRP A 18 -5.17 -26.16 5.19
N VAL A 19 -5.60 -24.92 4.95
CA VAL A 19 -4.71 -23.74 4.92
C VAL A 19 -4.03 -23.56 6.27
N THR A 20 -4.80 -23.56 7.36
CA THR A 20 -4.27 -23.45 8.72
C THR A 20 -3.29 -24.58 9.04
N ARG A 21 -3.63 -25.82 8.68
CA ARG A 21 -2.74 -26.98 8.90
C ARG A 21 -1.48 -26.92 8.05
N PHE A 22 -1.55 -26.37 6.84
CA PHE A 22 -0.41 -26.21 5.94
C PHE A 22 0.56 -25.15 6.47
N LEU A 23 0.05 -23.98 6.86
CA LEU A 23 0.84 -22.91 7.47
C LEU A 23 1.52 -23.38 8.76
N ARG A 24 0.78 -24.07 9.63
CA ARG A 24 1.34 -24.62 10.87
C ARG A 24 2.49 -25.59 10.62
N ARG A 25 2.37 -26.45 9.60
CA ARG A 25 3.40 -27.43 9.22
C ARG A 25 4.66 -26.78 8.62
N ASN A 26 4.54 -25.58 8.05
CA ASN A 26 5.64 -24.89 7.37
C ASN A 26 6.00 -23.56 8.05
N ARG A 27 5.69 -23.40 9.35
CA ARG A 27 5.84 -22.15 10.10
C ARG A 27 7.27 -21.58 10.11
N GLU A 28 8.27 -22.45 9.96
CA GLU A 28 9.68 -22.04 9.92
C GLU A 28 10.10 -21.51 8.54
N LYS A 29 9.36 -21.87 7.49
CA LYS A 29 9.66 -21.50 6.10
C LYS A 29 8.73 -20.43 5.56
N ILE A 30 7.55 -20.27 6.16
CA ILE A 30 6.50 -19.36 5.70
C ILE A 30 6.17 -18.38 6.81
N ILE A 31 6.52 -17.11 6.59
CA ILE A 31 6.13 -16.01 7.45
C ILE A 31 4.83 -15.42 6.88
N THR A 32 3.77 -15.44 7.67
CA THR A 32 2.51 -14.77 7.31
C THR A 32 2.46 -13.40 7.95
N ARG A 33 2.10 -12.38 7.18
CA ARG A 33 1.82 -11.03 7.68
C ARG A 33 0.45 -10.59 7.20
N ASN A 34 -0.30 -9.96 8.09
CA ASN A 34 -1.47 -9.20 7.69
C ASN A 34 -0.96 -7.84 7.22
N THR A 35 -1.23 -7.49 5.98
CA THR A 35 -1.07 -6.11 5.52
C THR A 35 -2.26 -5.30 6.03
N ALA A 36 -2.02 -4.06 6.45
CA ALA A 36 -3.11 -3.12 6.62
C ALA A 36 -3.89 -3.03 5.30
N GLY A 37 -5.22 -2.98 5.37
CA GLY A 37 -6.03 -2.74 4.18
C GLY A 37 -5.66 -1.36 3.64
N ILE A 38 -5.05 -1.31 2.47
CA ILE A 38 -4.90 -0.06 1.73
C ILE A 38 -6.30 0.32 1.25
N ASP A 39 -6.73 1.56 1.50
CA ASP A 39 -7.99 2.08 0.97
C ASP A 39 -8.01 1.84 -0.55
N GLN A 40 -9.15 1.39 -1.07
CA GLN A 40 -9.33 1.12 -2.49
C GLN A 40 -9.02 2.37 -3.34
N ASN A 41 -9.28 3.56 -2.80
CA ASN A 41 -8.93 4.83 -3.44
C ASN A 41 -7.41 5.03 -3.49
N CYS A 42 -6.69 4.78 -2.39
CA CYS A 42 -5.23 4.80 -2.37
C CYS A 42 -4.65 3.81 -3.39
N LYS A 43 -5.19 2.59 -3.47
CA LYS A 43 -4.72 1.59 -4.45
C LYS A 43 -4.97 2.00 -5.91
N LYS A 44 -6.05 2.74 -6.19
CA LYS A 44 -6.31 3.27 -7.53
C LYS A 44 -5.40 4.44 -7.90
N ALA A 45 -4.99 5.23 -6.91
CA ALA A 45 -4.05 6.33 -7.07
C ALA A 45 -2.57 5.89 -6.99
N ASP A 46 -2.32 4.61 -6.68
CA ASP A 46 -0.98 4.02 -6.56
C ASP A 46 -0.41 3.71 -7.95
N ASP A 47 0.01 4.77 -8.65
CA ASP A 47 0.69 4.69 -9.95
C ASP A 47 2.10 5.28 -9.87
N PHE A 48 3.09 4.46 -10.18
CA PHE A 48 4.51 4.83 -10.10
C PHE A 48 4.86 6.04 -10.99
N LYS A 49 4.25 6.13 -12.17
CA LYS A 49 4.58 7.19 -13.13
C LYS A 49 4.08 8.54 -12.63
N ASP A 50 2.91 8.56 -11.99
CA ASP A 50 2.38 9.77 -11.37
C ASP A 50 3.26 10.26 -10.22
N TYR A 51 3.70 9.37 -9.33
CA TYR A 51 4.67 9.72 -8.28
C TYR A 51 5.99 10.24 -8.83
N TYR A 52 6.56 9.52 -9.81
CA TYR A 52 7.82 9.91 -10.43
C TYR A 52 7.74 11.31 -11.05
N ASN A 53 6.68 11.58 -11.82
CA ASN A 53 6.48 12.88 -12.46
C ASN A 53 6.25 13.99 -11.44
N TYR A 54 5.47 13.73 -10.39
CA TYR A 54 5.24 14.68 -9.31
C TYR A 54 6.56 15.09 -8.64
N PHE A 55 7.36 14.12 -8.18
CA PHE A 55 8.61 14.42 -7.49
C PHE A 55 9.65 15.05 -8.40
N ARG A 56 9.73 14.62 -9.67
CA ARG A 56 10.60 15.27 -10.66
C ARG A 56 10.27 16.74 -10.81
N LEU A 57 9.00 17.07 -11.05
CA LEU A 57 8.55 18.46 -11.17
C LEU A 57 8.80 19.24 -9.87
N LEU A 58 8.52 18.65 -8.72
CA LEU A 58 8.76 19.29 -7.43
C LEU A 58 10.24 19.67 -7.27
N HIS A 59 11.16 18.75 -7.58
CA HIS A 59 12.59 19.00 -7.53
C HIS A 59 13.04 20.09 -8.51
N ASP A 60 12.57 20.05 -9.76
CA ASP A 60 12.89 21.06 -10.78
C ASP A 60 12.51 22.46 -10.29
N TYR A 61 11.36 22.61 -9.62
CA TYR A 61 10.90 23.90 -9.10
C TYR A 61 11.65 24.33 -7.83
N ILE A 62 11.98 23.41 -6.92
CA ILE A 62 12.79 23.72 -5.74
C ILE A 62 14.15 24.28 -6.19
N GLU A 63 14.80 23.66 -7.17
CA GLU A 63 16.08 24.12 -7.71
C GLU A 63 15.93 25.44 -8.47
N LYS A 64 14.94 25.55 -9.37
CA LYS A 64 14.72 26.75 -10.19
C LYS A 64 14.50 28.02 -9.38
N TYR A 65 13.82 27.91 -8.25
CA TYR A 65 13.46 29.06 -7.41
C TYR A 65 14.31 29.16 -6.13
N ASP A 66 15.34 28.32 -5.98
CA ASP A 66 16.17 28.24 -4.77
C ASP A 66 15.32 28.18 -3.48
N ILE A 67 14.29 27.32 -3.51
CA ILE A 67 13.35 27.22 -2.40
C ILE A 67 14.07 26.61 -1.22
N GLN A 68 14.34 27.44 -0.23
CA GLN A 68 14.97 27.00 1.01
C GLN A 68 14.07 26.01 1.76
N PRO A 69 14.62 24.97 2.40
CA PRO A 69 13.82 23.94 3.08
C PRO A 69 12.83 24.50 4.11
N GLN A 70 13.14 25.64 4.74
CA GLN A 70 12.28 26.32 5.71
C GLN A 70 11.00 26.89 5.08
N ASN A 71 10.99 27.06 3.75
CA ASN A 71 9.86 27.57 2.97
C ASN A 71 9.02 26.43 2.33
N ILE A 72 9.31 25.17 2.66
CA ILE A 72 8.54 24.02 2.19
C ILE A 72 7.54 23.65 3.29
N TYR A 73 6.27 23.94 3.04
CA TYR A 73 5.18 23.69 3.99
C TYR A 73 4.39 22.47 3.54
N ASN A 74 4.25 21.48 4.42
CA ASN A 74 3.29 20.40 4.19
C ASN A 74 1.87 20.91 4.51
N MET A 75 0.93 20.63 3.62
CA MET A 75 -0.46 21.05 3.75
C MET A 75 -1.39 19.85 3.98
N ASP A 76 -0.92 18.83 4.73
CA ASP A 76 -1.78 17.73 5.18
C ASP A 76 -2.28 17.90 6.63
N GLU A 77 -3.52 17.45 6.84
CA GLU A 77 -4.28 17.34 8.10
C GLU A 77 -4.31 18.51 9.09
N LYS A 78 -4.76 19.66 8.59
CA LYS A 78 -5.99 20.38 9.00
C LYS A 78 -5.79 21.82 8.57
N GLY A 79 -6.30 22.12 7.38
CA GLY A 79 -6.42 23.50 6.93
C GLY A 79 -7.11 24.33 8.02
N PHE A 80 -6.53 25.48 8.32
CA PHE A 80 -7.13 26.51 9.17
C PHE A 80 -8.64 26.59 8.89
N LEU A 81 -9.47 26.40 9.90
CA LEU A 81 -10.91 26.61 9.77
C LEU A 81 -11.17 28.12 9.60
N LEU A 82 -11.06 28.61 8.37
CA LEU A 82 -11.56 29.93 8.01
C LEU A 82 -13.09 29.85 7.99
N GLY A 83 -13.73 30.26 9.09
CA GLY A 83 -15.20 30.35 9.17
C GLY A 83 -15.87 29.55 10.29
N VAL A 84 -15.19 29.23 11.40
CA VAL A 84 -15.93 29.00 12.66
C VAL A 84 -16.21 30.36 13.26
N THR A 85 -17.41 30.88 13.02
CA THR A 85 -18.02 31.93 13.84
C THR A 85 -18.91 31.25 14.88
#